data_AF-A0A356QNA5-F1
#
_entry.id   AF-A0A356QNA5-F1
#
_cell.length_a   1.000
_cell.length_b   1.000
_cell.length_c   1.000
_cell.angle_alpha   90.00
_cell.angle_beta   90.00
_cell.angle_gamma   90.00
#
_symmetry.space_group_name_H-M   'P 1'
#
loop_
_entity.id
_entity.type
_entity.pdbx_description
1 polymer ?
#
loop_
_entity_poly.entity_id
_entity_poly.type
_entity_poly.pdbx_seq_one_letter_code
_entity_poly.pdbx_strand_id
1 'polypeptide(L)'
;GVAVSPMLTVEEAWMLCSVARTIDPDAYLAVGHVPSTGADESFPGGFTIRGEKAPNRIGVEMVLSMFGAVSEGGTVPAWNDLLEQVRAKTIQSAWVTAGYPTPERSWCDEATAATFEELSCLVVQDLFESPLSNRATWCLPAVGFAERSGTWVNCGHRAQTFEQAIRPPAGVWPEGRFFWNLLGREGLYDPESIRKQIAESSASFAVLSGEVPSIGLDLRLQQVAVT
;
A
#
# COMPACT_ATOMS: atom_id res chain seq x y z
N GLY A 1 -13.32 3.18 5.73
CA GLY A 1 -11.93 3.69 5.76
C GLY A 1 -10.97 2.60 5.37
N VAL A 2 -9.84 2.94 4.76
CA VAL A 2 -8.85 1.97 4.27
C VAL A 2 -7.45 2.42 4.65
N ALA A 3 -6.70 1.53 5.28
CA ALA A 3 -5.26 1.67 5.49
C ALA A 3 -4.52 0.89 4.40
N VAL A 4 -3.90 1.62 3.48
CA VAL A 4 -3.16 1.05 2.35
C VAL A 4 -1.71 0.86 2.75
N SER A 5 -1.30 -0.38 2.98
CA SER A 5 0.04 -0.71 3.48
C SER A 5 1.10 -0.26 2.48
N PRO A 6 2.19 0.38 2.93
CA PRO A 6 3.34 0.68 2.10
C PRO A 6 4.16 -0.57 1.71
N MET A 7 3.69 -1.78 2.03
CA MET A 7 4.19 -3.06 1.53
C MET A 7 3.51 -3.52 0.23
N LEU A 8 2.31 -3.01 -0.06
CA LEU A 8 1.61 -3.31 -1.32
C LEU A 8 2.38 -2.75 -2.51
N THR A 9 2.24 -3.38 -3.67
CA THR A 9 2.71 -2.78 -4.93
C THR A 9 1.85 -1.58 -5.33
N VAL A 10 2.33 -0.76 -6.27
CA VAL A 10 1.56 0.35 -6.85
C VAL A 10 0.24 -0.17 -7.45
N GLU A 11 0.28 -1.32 -8.12
CA GLU A 11 -0.88 -1.98 -8.73
C GLU A 11 -1.88 -2.47 -7.68
N GLU A 12 -1.39 -3.13 -6.63
CA GLU A 12 -2.21 -3.61 -5.52
C GLU A 12 -2.86 -2.47 -4.74
N ALA A 13 -2.09 -1.43 -4.43
CA ALA A 13 -2.60 -0.23 -3.77
C ALA A 13 -3.70 0.45 -4.60
N TRP A 14 -3.49 0.58 -5.91
CA TRP A 14 -4.46 1.21 -6.81
C TRP A 14 -5.74 0.39 -6.92
N MET A 15 -5.63 -0.94 -7.04
CA MET A 15 -6.79 -1.82 -7.07
C MET A 15 -7.53 -1.84 -5.74
N LEU A 16 -6.83 -1.84 -4.60
CA LEU A 16 -7.47 -1.73 -3.28
C LEU A 16 -8.27 -0.43 -3.14
N CYS A 17 -7.69 0.70 -3.55
CA CYS A 17 -8.40 1.99 -3.56
C CYS A 17 -9.61 1.95 -4.50
N SER A 18 -9.49 1.29 -5.66
CA SER A 18 -10.60 1.11 -6.62
C SER A 18 -11.73 0.25 -6.03
N VAL A 19 -11.39 -0.86 -5.36
CA VAL A 19 -12.35 -1.73 -4.66
C VAL A 19 -13.06 -0.92 -3.59
N ALA A 20 -12.31 -0.20 -2.76
CA ALA A 20 -12.86 0.62 -1.69
C ALA A 20 -13.85 1.66 -2.23
N ARG A 21 -13.49 2.40 -3.29
CA ARG A 21 -14.36 3.41 -3.92
C ARG A 21 -15.55 2.81 -4.68
N THR A 22 -15.47 1.54 -5.07
CA THR A 22 -16.62 0.81 -5.64
C THR A 22 -17.62 0.42 -4.56
N ILE A 23 -17.14 0.05 -3.37
CA ILE A 23 -17.98 -0.30 -2.21
C ILE A 23 -18.59 0.95 -1.57
N ASP A 24 -17.77 1.99 -1.38
CA ASP A 24 -18.13 3.26 -0.75
C ASP A 24 -17.43 4.40 -1.53
N PRO A 25 -18.18 5.17 -2.35
CA PRO A 25 -17.64 6.28 -3.12
C PRO A 25 -16.90 7.33 -2.27
N ASP A 26 -17.23 7.43 -0.98
CA ASP A 26 -16.64 8.38 -0.03
C ASP A 26 -15.61 7.73 0.91
N ALA A 27 -15.19 6.48 0.62
CA ALA A 27 -14.23 5.75 1.43
C ALA A 27 -12.99 6.59 1.77
N TYR A 28 -12.78 6.81 3.07
CA TYR A 28 -11.58 7.48 3.57
C TYR A 28 -10.34 6.61 3.31
N LEU A 29 -9.36 7.12 2.56
CA LEU A 29 -8.13 6.40 2.21
C LEU A 29 -6.95 7.05 2.92
N ALA A 30 -6.12 6.23 3.57
CA ALA A 30 -4.91 6.65 4.23
C ALA A 30 -3.77 5.67 4.00
N VAL A 31 -2.53 6.17 4.03
CA VAL A 31 -1.34 5.32 4.09
C VAL A 31 -1.40 4.53 5.39
N GLY A 32 -1.14 3.23 5.31
CA GLY A 32 -1.00 2.37 6.48
C GLY A 32 0.20 2.75 7.34
N HIS A 33 0.44 1.98 8.40
CA HIS A 33 1.62 2.17 9.22
C HIS A 33 2.91 2.10 8.38
N VAL A 34 3.84 3.02 8.62
CA VAL A 34 5.14 3.04 7.95
C VAL A 34 6.19 2.55 8.96
N PRO A 35 6.66 1.29 8.87
CA PRO A 35 7.62 0.77 9.83
C PRO A 35 8.97 1.50 9.72
N SER A 36 9.62 1.72 10.86
CA SER A 36 10.93 2.36 10.95
C SER A 36 11.77 1.79 12.08
N THR A 37 13.10 1.73 11.89
CA THR A 37 14.08 1.39 12.94
C THR A 37 14.81 2.62 13.49
N GLY A 38 14.29 3.82 13.27
CA GLY A 38 14.88 5.08 13.74
C GLY A 38 15.48 5.92 12.61
N ALA A 39 16.65 6.51 12.87
CA ALA A 39 17.32 7.41 11.94
C ALA A 39 18.07 6.66 10.82
N ASP A 40 18.32 7.37 9.72
CA ASP A 40 19.17 6.89 8.63
C ASP A 40 20.63 6.73 9.11
N GLU A 41 21.26 5.63 8.72
CA GLU A 41 22.66 5.36 8.99
C GLU A 41 23.46 5.48 7.69
N SER A 42 24.36 6.46 7.63
CA SER A 42 25.18 6.73 6.45
C SER A 42 26.62 6.28 6.64
N PHE A 43 27.14 5.59 5.63
CA PHE A 43 28.48 5.02 5.61
C PHE A 43 29.37 5.78 4.61
N PRO A 44 30.71 5.77 4.80
CA PRO A 44 31.64 6.28 3.80
C PRO A 44 31.39 5.67 2.41
N GLY A 45 31.43 6.48 1.36
CA GLY A 45 31.16 6.03 -0.02
C GLY A 45 29.72 6.21 -0.50
N GLY A 46 28.85 6.87 0.29
CA GLY A 46 27.51 7.27 -0.14
C GLY A 46 26.43 6.19 0.01
N PHE A 47 26.73 5.09 0.69
CA PHE A 47 25.75 4.08 1.06
C PHE A 47 25.00 4.51 2.34
N THR A 48 23.67 4.47 2.29
CA THR A 48 22.81 4.81 3.42
C THR A 48 21.81 3.69 3.67
N ILE A 49 21.80 3.16 4.89
CA ILE A 49 20.72 2.29 5.36
C ILE A 49 19.61 3.20 5.86
N ARG A 50 18.45 3.13 5.20
CA ARG A 50 17.29 3.93 5.61
C ARG A 50 16.67 3.39 6.89
N GLY A 51 16.27 4.29 7.78
CA GLY A 51 15.50 3.98 8.97
C GLY A 51 14.12 3.45 8.60
N GLU A 52 13.49 4.06 7.58
CA GLU A 52 12.24 3.60 6.95
C GLU A 52 12.40 2.16 6.42
N LYS A 53 11.49 1.26 6.82
CA LYS A 53 11.44 -0.15 6.41
C LYS A 53 10.24 -0.44 5.50
N ALA A 54 9.83 0.56 4.72
CA ALA A 54 8.75 0.48 3.75
C ALA A 54 9.31 0.52 2.33
N PRO A 55 9.03 -0.49 1.48
CA PRO A 55 9.54 -0.49 0.11
C PRO A 55 8.80 0.50 -0.80
N ASN A 56 7.54 0.85 -0.48
CA ASN A 56 6.65 1.53 -1.40
C ASN A 56 5.81 2.66 -0.77
N ARG A 57 6.27 3.31 0.30
CA ARG A 57 5.51 4.43 0.92
C ARG A 57 5.16 5.51 -0.11
N ILE A 58 6.16 5.98 -0.86
CA ILE A 58 5.97 7.02 -1.87
C ILE A 58 5.00 6.56 -2.96
N GLY A 59 5.11 5.32 -3.43
CA GLY A 59 4.21 4.79 -4.46
C GLY A 59 2.77 4.72 -3.98
N VAL A 60 2.56 4.31 -2.72
CA VAL A 60 1.23 4.33 -2.10
C VAL A 60 0.69 5.75 -1.95
N GLU A 61 1.47 6.71 -1.45
CA GLU A 61 1.07 8.12 -1.36
C GLU A 61 0.66 8.69 -2.73
N MET A 62 1.44 8.38 -3.77
CA MET A 62 1.13 8.79 -5.14
C MET A 62 -0.18 8.17 -5.64
N VAL A 63 -0.43 6.89 -5.37
CA VAL A 63 -1.70 6.23 -5.69
C VAL A 63 -2.86 6.89 -4.95
N LEU A 64 -2.75 7.10 -3.64
CA LEU A 64 -3.81 7.73 -2.85
C LEU A 64 -4.16 9.13 -3.37
N SER A 65 -3.14 9.88 -3.79
CA SER A 65 -3.33 11.19 -4.42
C SER A 65 -4.15 11.12 -5.71
N MET A 66 -4.02 10.05 -6.51
CA MET A 66 -4.86 9.84 -7.71
C MET A 66 -6.34 9.65 -7.35
N PHE A 67 -6.65 9.15 -6.15
CA PHE A 67 -8.01 9.00 -5.63
C PHE A 67 -8.49 10.24 -4.85
N GLY A 68 -7.79 11.37 -4.98
CA GLY A 68 -8.13 12.63 -4.31
C GLY A 68 -7.93 12.60 -2.80
N ALA A 69 -7.23 11.60 -2.26
CA ALA A 69 -6.92 11.52 -0.83
C ALA A 69 -5.72 12.43 -0.49
N VAL A 70 -5.96 13.73 -0.62
CA VAL A 70 -4.98 14.79 -0.33
C VAL A 70 -5.66 15.81 0.58
N SER A 71 -5.01 16.15 1.68
CA SER A 71 -5.45 17.19 2.60
C SER A 71 -5.35 18.59 1.96
N GLU A 72 -5.96 19.59 2.58
CA GLU A 72 -5.79 21.00 2.17
C GLU A 72 -4.32 21.44 2.15
N GLY A 73 -3.47 20.82 2.97
CA GLY A 73 -2.03 21.07 3.04
C GLY A 73 -1.20 20.35 1.97
N GLY A 74 -1.82 19.62 1.04
CA GLY A 74 -1.12 18.88 -0.01
C GLY A 74 -0.49 17.57 0.47
N THR A 75 -0.86 17.08 1.66
CA THR A 75 -0.34 15.83 2.22
C THR A 75 -1.38 14.71 2.12
N VAL A 76 -0.92 13.48 1.94
CA VAL A 76 -1.80 12.31 1.97
C VAL A 76 -2.07 11.92 3.42
N PRO A 77 -3.31 11.58 3.80
CA PRO A 77 -3.60 11.07 5.15
C PRO A 77 -2.77 9.83 5.48
N ALA A 78 -2.25 9.78 6.69
CA ALA A 78 -1.45 8.68 7.21
C ALA A 78 -2.21 7.85 8.25
N TRP A 79 -1.53 6.84 8.80
CA TRP A 79 -2.09 5.92 9.78
C TRP A 79 -2.75 6.62 10.98
N ASN A 80 -2.10 7.65 11.52
CA ASN A 80 -2.64 8.38 12.67
C ASN A 80 -3.91 9.16 12.32
N ASP A 81 -4.02 9.72 11.11
CA ASP A 81 -5.22 10.41 10.65
C ASP A 81 -6.39 9.42 10.53
N LEU A 82 -6.14 8.20 10.01
CA LEU A 82 -7.15 7.13 10.01
C LEU A 82 -7.61 6.78 11.42
N LEU A 83 -6.67 6.63 12.37
CA LEU A 83 -7.01 6.35 13.77
C LEU A 83 -7.86 7.48 14.38
N GLU A 84 -7.61 8.74 14.01
CA GLU A 84 -8.43 9.87 14.43
C GLU A 84 -9.85 9.78 13.87
N GLN A 85 -10.01 9.43 12.59
CA GLN A 85 -11.34 9.21 11.99
C GLN A 85 -12.09 8.06 12.68
N VAL A 86 -11.41 6.96 13.00
CA VAL A 86 -11.97 5.83 13.74
C VAL A 86 -12.42 6.27 15.14
N ARG A 87 -11.56 6.97 15.90
CA ARG A 87 -11.90 7.50 17.23
C ARG A 87 -13.04 8.51 17.21
N ALA A 88 -13.09 9.35 16.18
CA ALA A 88 -14.17 10.31 15.94
C ALA A 88 -15.47 9.64 15.46
N LYS A 89 -15.46 8.32 15.22
CA LYS A 89 -16.59 7.54 14.72
C LYS A 89 -17.13 8.04 13.37
N THR A 90 -16.29 8.71 12.59
CA THR A 90 -16.60 9.12 11.21
C THR A 90 -16.48 7.94 10.24
N ILE A 91 -15.77 6.89 10.64
CA ILE A 91 -15.65 5.62 9.92
C ILE A 91 -16.35 4.52 10.71
N GLN A 92 -17.27 3.81 10.06
CA GLN A 92 -18.00 2.67 10.67
C GLN A 92 -17.44 1.31 10.28
N SER A 93 -16.60 1.25 9.24
CA SER A 93 -15.95 0.02 8.79
C SER A 93 -14.57 0.32 8.23
N ALA A 94 -13.61 -0.57 8.51
CA ALA A 94 -12.22 -0.39 8.10
C ALA A 94 -11.67 -1.62 7.38
N TRP A 95 -10.87 -1.38 6.34
CA TRP A 95 -10.00 -2.39 5.76
C TRP A 95 -8.55 -1.98 5.99
N VAL A 96 -7.85 -2.73 6.84
CA VAL A 96 -6.44 -2.51 7.15
C VAL A 96 -5.61 -3.57 6.44
N THR A 97 -4.77 -3.13 5.49
CA THR A 97 -3.71 -3.98 4.94
C THR A 97 -2.41 -3.72 5.70
N ALA A 98 -1.61 -4.77 5.91
CA ALA A 98 -0.38 -4.70 6.70
C ALA A 98 0.77 -5.49 6.02
N GLY A 99 1.35 -6.49 6.68
CA GLY A 99 2.52 -7.23 6.18
C GLY A 99 3.86 -6.70 6.66
N TYR A 100 3.91 -6.08 7.84
CA TYR A 100 5.12 -5.47 8.38
C TYR A 100 6.07 -6.52 9.00
N PRO A 101 7.30 -6.69 8.50
CA PRO A 101 8.27 -7.65 9.04
C PRO A 101 8.95 -7.10 10.30
N THR A 102 8.15 -6.61 11.22
CA THR A 102 8.53 -6.05 12.52
C THR A 102 8.02 -6.99 13.61
N PRO A 103 8.53 -6.93 14.86
CA PRO A 103 7.96 -7.72 15.95
C PRO A 103 6.43 -7.54 16.00
N GLU A 104 5.66 -8.61 16.17
CA GLU A 104 4.18 -8.68 16.01
C GLU A 104 3.40 -7.55 16.72
N ARG A 105 3.96 -6.98 17.81
CA ARG A 105 3.35 -5.91 18.61
C ARG A 105 3.87 -4.49 18.34
N SER A 106 4.83 -4.34 17.43
CA SER A 106 5.55 -3.06 17.28
C SER A 106 4.79 -2.03 16.45
N TRP A 107 3.96 -2.46 15.51
CA TRP A 107 3.19 -1.54 14.65
C TRP A 107 1.77 -1.29 15.17
N CYS A 108 1.18 -2.26 15.87
CA CYS A 108 -0.14 -2.17 16.49
C CYS A 108 -0.11 -2.87 17.85
N ASP A 109 -0.22 -2.10 18.93
CA ASP A 109 -0.37 -2.62 20.28
C ASP A 109 -1.87 -2.80 20.64
N GLU A 110 -2.14 -3.36 21.82
CA GLU A 110 -3.51 -3.56 22.30
C GLU A 110 -4.31 -2.26 22.38
N ALA A 111 -3.67 -1.15 22.77
CA ALA A 111 -4.33 0.15 22.88
C ALA A 111 -4.75 0.69 21.51
N THR A 112 -3.87 0.56 20.50
CA THR A 112 -4.17 0.92 19.12
C THR A 112 -5.26 0.02 18.55
N ALA A 113 -5.15 -1.30 18.75
CA ALA A 113 -6.12 -2.26 18.26
C ALA A 113 -7.51 -2.03 18.87
N ALA A 114 -7.59 -1.66 20.16
CA ALA A 114 -8.84 -1.36 20.85
C ALA A 114 -9.61 -0.18 20.21
N THR A 115 -8.93 0.73 19.49
CA THR A 115 -9.63 1.83 18.80
C THR A 115 -10.60 1.33 17.72
N PHE A 116 -10.41 0.11 17.20
CA PHE A 116 -11.25 -0.49 16.15
C PHE A 116 -12.41 -1.33 16.70
N GLU A 117 -12.53 -1.53 18.02
CA GLU A 117 -13.51 -2.47 18.63
C GLU A 117 -14.97 -2.12 18.34
N GLU A 118 -15.27 -0.83 18.16
CA GLU A 118 -16.64 -0.37 17.88
C GLU A 118 -17.01 -0.37 16.38
N LEU A 119 -16.09 -0.75 15.49
CA LEU A 119 -16.39 -0.82 14.07
C LEU A 119 -17.40 -1.94 13.78
N SER A 120 -18.33 -1.67 12.88
CA SER A 120 -19.32 -2.66 12.43
C SER A 120 -18.68 -3.76 11.57
N CYS A 121 -17.57 -3.46 10.90
CA CYS A 121 -16.80 -4.41 10.13
C CYS A 121 -15.32 -3.98 10.12
N LEU A 122 -14.44 -4.89 10.52
CA LEU A 122 -13.00 -4.74 10.43
C LEU A 122 -12.43 -5.88 9.57
N VAL A 123 -11.92 -5.53 8.39
CA VAL A 123 -11.13 -6.43 7.55
C VAL A 123 -9.66 -6.18 7.84
N VAL A 124 -8.95 -7.21 8.29
CA VAL A 124 -7.49 -7.17 8.46
C VAL A 124 -6.88 -8.12 7.44
N GLN A 125 -6.03 -7.59 6.57
CA GLN A 125 -5.28 -8.39 5.61
C GLN A 125 -3.79 -8.28 5.91
N ASP A 126 -3.24 -9.33 6.52
CA ASP A 126 -1.90 -9.31 7.10
C ASP A 126 -1.13 -10.61 6.82
N LEU A 127 0.20 -10.50 6.82
CA LEU A 127 1.12 -11.61 6.74
C LEU A 127 1.55 -12.10 8.14
N PHE A 128 1.53 -11.20 9.12
CA PHE A 128 1.93 -11.47 10.50
C PHE A 128 0.75 -11.31 11.45
N GLU A 129 0.74 -12.07 12.55
CA GLU A 129 -0.27 -11.89 13.58
C GLU A 129 -0.10 -10.53 14.29
N SER A 130 -1.21 -9.92 14.68
CA SER A 130 -1.21 -8.68 15.45
C SER A 130 -2.39 -8.62 16.42
N PRO A 131 -2.34 -7.77 17.46
CA PRO A 131 -3.52 -7.47 18.28
C PRO A 131 -4.74 -7.02 17.48
N LEU A 132 -4.53 -6.42 16.29
CA LEU A 132 -5.61 -6.00 15.40
C LEU A 132 -6.28 -7.19 14.69
N SER A 133 -5.51 -8.19 14.24
CA SER A 133 -6.08 -9.37 13.58
C SER A 133 -7.02 -10.16 14.50
N ASN A 134 -6.75 -10.17 15.80
CA ASN A 134 -7.60 -10.81 16.82
C ASN A 134 -8.97 -10.11 17.01
N ARG A 135 -9.11 -8.87 16.54
CA ARG A 135 -10.35 -8.07 16.59
C ARG A 135 -11.06 -7.99 15.23
N ALA A 136 -10.50 -8.61 14.20
CA ALA A 136 -11.04 -8.52 12.85
C ALA A 136 -12.36 -9.29 12.73
N THR A 137 -13.34 -8.68 12.05
CA THR A 137 -14.51 -9.40 11.54
C THR A 137 -14.11 -10.40 10.46
N TRP A 138 -13.15 -9.99 9.62
CA TRP A 138 -12.56 -10.82 8.58
C TRP A 138 -11.04 -10.69 8.63
N CYS A 139 -10.36 -11.80 8.91
CA CYS A 139 -8.91 -11.89 8.83
C CYS A 139 -8.52 -12.60 7.53
N LEU A 140 -7.95 -11.85 6.60
CA LEU A 140 -7.50 -12.33 5.30
C LEU A 140 -5.97 -12.52 5.30
N PRO A 141 -5.45 -13.59 4.69
CA PRO A 141 -4.00 -13.74 4.55
C PRO A 141 -3.45 -12.75 3.51
N ALA A 142 -2.26 -12.21 3.78
CA ALA A 142 -1.41 -11.51 2.81
C ALA A 142 -0.22 -12.41 2.41
N VAL A 143 0.50 -12.03 1.36
CA VAL A 143 1.68 -12.79 0.88
C VAL A 143 3.01 -12.07 1.13
N GLY A 144 4.14 -12.76 1.02
CA GLY A 144 5.46 -12.12 1.06
C GLY A 144 5.80 -11.37 -0.23
N PHE A 145 6.93 -10.64 -0.25
CA PHE A 145 7.38 -9.97 -1.47
C PHE A 145 7.69 -10.95 -2.61
N ALA A 146 8.32 -12.08 -2.28
CA ALA A 146 8.73 -13.09 -3.25
C ALA A 146 7.54 -13.85 -3.87
N GLU A 147 6.35 -13.71 -3.27
CA GLU A 147 5.12 -14.39 -3.64
C GLU A 147 4.19 -13.50 -4.49
N ARG A 148 4.58 -12.25 -4.75
CA ARG A 148 3.82 -11.28 -5.55
C ARG A 148 4.67 -10.68 -6.67
N SER A 149 4.03 -9.89 -7.52
CA SER A 149 4.68 -9.14 -8.60
C SER A 149 4.02 -7.77 -8.73
N GLY A 150 4.79 -6.81 -9.25
CA GLY A 150 4.32 -5.45 -9.48
C GLY A 150 5.45 -4.44 -9.37
N THR A 151 5.11 -3.22 -9.01
CA THR A 151 6.01 -2.08 -8.96
C THR A 151 6.11 -1.52 -7.55
N TRP A 152 7.34 -1.23 -7.11
CA TRP A 152 7.62 -0.45 -5.90
C TRP A 152 8.36 0.84 -6.24
N VAL A 153 8.00 1.91 -5.56
CA VAL A 153 8.64 3.22 -5.60
C VAL A 153 9.31 3.48 -4.27
N ASN A 154 10.64 3.40 -4.27
CA ASN A 154 11.42 3.58 -3.04
C ASN A 154 11.47 5.05 -2.58
N CYS A 155 12.06 5.29 -1.41
CA CYS A 155 12.23 6.63 -0.81
C CYS A 155 12.96 7.65 -1.71
N GLY A 156 13.69 7.20 -2.74
CA GLY A 156 14.36 8.03 -3.73
C GLY A 156 13.51 8.31 -4.99
N HIS A 157 12.20 8.05 -4.96
CA HIS A 157 11.29 8.13 -6.11
C HIS A 157 11.70 7.23 -7.29
N ARG A 158 12.44 6.16 -7.04
CA ARG A 158 12.82 5.20 -8.08
C ARG A 158 11.81 4.06 -8.10
N ALA A 159 11.09 3.95 -9.22
CA ALA A 159 10.16 2.88 -9.52
C ALA A 159 10.90 1.66 -10.10
N GLN A 160 10.69 0.49 -9.52
CA GLN A 160 11.25 -0.78 -9.98
C GLN A 160 10.16 -1.84 -10.03
N THR A 161 10.11 -2.58 -11.14
CA THR A 161 9.22 -3.72 -11.31
C THR A 161 9.91 -5.00 -10.87
N PHE A 162 9.15 -5.94 -10.35
CA PHE A 162 9.63 -7.25 -9.95
C PHE A 162 8.59 -8.34 -10.23
N GLU A 163 9.07 -9.56 -10.41
CA GLU A 163 8.27 -10.73 -10.70
C GLU A 163 8.10 -11.63 -9.49
N GLN A 164 7.07 -12.47 -9.52
CA GLN A 164 6.85 -13.50 -8.51
C GLN A 164 7.97 -14.55 -8.61
N ALA A 165 8.73 -14.72 -7.52
CA ALA A 165 9.84 -15.66 -7.45
C ALA A 165 9.42 -17.04 -6.94
N ILE A 166 8.45 -17.09 -6.02
CA ILE A 166 7.93 -18.33 -5.44
C ILE A 166 6.40 -18.32 -5.42
N ARG A 167 5.80 -19.51 -5.36
CA ARG A 167 4.34 -19.61 -5.24
C ARG A 167 3.90 -19.23 -3.82
N PRO A 168 2.76 -18.55 -3.66
CA PRO A 168 2.17 -18.30 -2.35
C PRO A 168 1.76 -19.63 -1.68
N PRO A 169 1.60 -19.65 -0.35
CA PRO A 169 1.09 -20.81 0.37
C PRO A 169 -0.25 -21.32 -0.20
N ALA A 170 -0.48 -22.62 -0.10
CA ALA A 170 -1.69 -23.24 -0.62
C ALA A 170 -2.96 -22.59 -0.01
N GLY A 171 -3.89 -22.16 -0.86
CA GLY A 171 -5.12 -21.49 -0.44
C GLY A 171 -4.99 -19.97 -0.21
N VAL A 172 -3.78 -19.41 -0.24
CA VAL A 172 -3.56 -17.96 -0.14
C VAL A 172 -3.51 -17.34 -1.52
N TRP A 173 -4.27 -16.26 -1.73
CA TRP A 173 -4.21 -15.47 -2.95
C TRP A 173 -3.38 -14.20 -2.70
N PRO A 174 -2.39 -13.88 -3.56
CA PRO A 174 -1.75 -12.58 -3.54
C PRO A 174 -2.78 -11.47 -3.68
N GLU A 175 -2.56 -10.35 -2.99
CA GLU A 175 -3.47 -9.20 -2.97
C GLU A 175 -3.86 -8.76 -4.37
N GLY A 176 -2.91 -8.72 -5.31
CA GLY A 176 -3.21 -8.38 -6.71
C GLY A 176 -4.29 -9.25 -7.35
N ARG A 177 -4.21 -10.58 -7.17
CA ARG A 177 -5.23 -11.52 -7.64
C ARG A 177 -6.55 -11.34 -6.89
N PHE A 178 -6.49 -11.14 -5.58
CA PHE A 178 -7.67 -10.98 -4.75
C PHE A 178 -8.47 -9.73 -5.17
N PHE A 179 -7.81 -8.57 -5.30
CA PHE A 179 -8.45 -7.33 -5.73
C PHE A 179 -8.91 -7.37 -7.18
N TRP A 180 -8.14 -8.01 -8.08
CA TRP A 180 -8.57 -8.26 -9.47
C TRP A 180 -9.94 -8.93 -9.53
N ASN A 181 -10.13 -9.99 -8.72
CA ASN A 181 -11.40 -10.71 -8.63
C ASN A 181 -12.52 -9.86 -8.01
N LEU A 182 -12.22 -9.07 -6.97
CA LEU A 182 -13.22 -8.18 -6.35
C LEU A 182 -13.69 -7.07 -7.29
N LEU A 183 -12.84 -6.63 -8.21
CA LEU A 183 -13.19 -5.70 -9.28
C LEU A 183 -13.96 -6.36 -10.44
N GLY A 184 -14.27 -7.66 -10.33
CA GLY A 184 -15.00 -8.41 -11.35
C GLY A 184 -14.21 -8.59 -12.66
N ARG A 185 -12.87 -8.50 -12.61
CA ARG A 185 -12.04 -8.67 -13.81
C ARG A 185 -11.90 -10.14 -14.16
N GLU A 186 -11.94 -10.43 -15.45
CA GLU A 186 -11.81 -11.79 -15.98
C GLU A 186 -10.34 -12.17 -16.22
N GLY A 187 -10.06 -13.48 -16.30
CA GLY A 187 -8.72 -13.98 -16.61
C GLY A 187 -7.75 -13.94 -15.43
N LEU A 188 -6.47 -14.12 -15.75
CA LEU A 188 -5.38 -14.08 -14.76
C LEU A 188 -5.02 -12.63 -14.43
N TYR A 189 -4.68 -12.37 -13.17
CA TYR A 189 -4.14 -11.08 -12.75
C TYR A 189 -2.90 -10.73 -13.58
N ASP A 190 -2.95 -9.56 -14.22
CA ASP A 190 -1.86 -9.01 -15.02
C ASP A 190 -1.39 -7.67 -14.41
N PRO A 191 -0.28 -7.64 -13.65
CA PRO A 191 0.25 -6.41 -13.07
C PRO A 191 0.69 -5.40 -14.14
N GLU A 192 1.14 -5.84 -15.32
CA GLU A 192 1.59 -4.92 -16.37
C GLU A 192 0.42 -4.14 -16.96
N SER A 193 -0.72 -4.81 -17.19
CA SER A 193 -1.95 -4.13 -17.62
C SER A 193 -2.41 -3.07 -16.62
N ILE A 194 -2.35 -3.37 -15.31
CA ILE A 194 -2.70 -2.38 -14.27
C ILE A 194 -1.69 -1.23 -14.25
N ARG A 195 -0.39 -1.51 -14.35
CA ARG A 195 0.64 -0.47 -14.41
C ARG A 195 0.43 0.48 -15.58
N LYS A 196 0.11 -0.04 -16.77
CA LYS A 196 -0.21 0.78 -17.96
C LYS A 196 -1.44 1.65 -17.72
N GLN A 197 -2.52 1.08 -17.16
CA GLN A 197 -3.71 1.84 -16.80
C GLN A 197 -3.40 2.98 -15.81
N ILE A 198 -2.57 2.72 -14.80
CA ILE A 198 -2.13 3.74 -13.84
C ILE A 198 -1.31 4.84 -14.55
N ALA A 199 -0.36 4.46 -15.40
CA ALA A 199 0.47 5.41 -16.15
C ALA A 199 -0.34 6.31 -17.09
N GLU A 200 -1.38 5.77 -17.75
CA GLU A 200 -2.28 6.53 -18.62
C GLU A 200 -3.17 7.52 -17.84
N SER A 201 -3.47 7.21 -16.58
CA SER A 201 -4.37 8.02 -15.73
C SER A 201 -3.66 9.03 -14.83
N SER A 202 -2.32 9.01 -14.77
CA SER A 202 -1.56 9.86 -13.85
C SER A 202 -0.24 10.32 -14.46
N ALA A 203 -0.06 11.64 -14.55
CA ALA A 203 1.18 12.26 -15.00
C ALA A 203 2.39 11.81 -14.15
N SER A 204 2.19 11.59 -12.85
CA SER A 204 3.23 11.16 -11.91
C SER A 204 3.72 9.72 -12.16
N PHE A 205 2.93 8.90 -12.88
CA PHE A 205 3.28 7.53 -13.24
C PHE A 205 3.45 7.34 -14.75
N ALA A 206 3.32 8.38 -15.58
CA ALA A 206 3.28 8.27 -17.05
C ALA A 206 4.47 7.51 -17.64
N VAL A 207 5.65 7.63 -17.02
CA VAL A 207 6.89 6.95 -17.43
C VAL A 207 6.84 5.43 -17.29
N LEU A 208 5.86 4.89 -16.55
CA LEU A 208 5.67 3.45 -16.33
C LEU A 208 4.81 2.76 -17.41
N SER A 209 4.34 3.52 -18.42
CA SER A 209 3.55 2.99 -19.55
C SER A 209 4.36 2.04 -20.44
N GLY A 210 5.69 2.20 -20.48
CA GLY A 210 6.60 1.40 -21.29
C GLY A 210 7.33 0.28 -20.52
N GLU A 211 8.44 -0.15 -21.10
CA GLU A 211 9.38 -1.06 -20.46
C GLU A 211 10.11 -0.36 -19.31
N VAL A 212 10.18 -1.01 -18.15
CA VAL A 212 10.91 -0.51 -16.99
C VAL A 212 12.27 -1.21 -16.95
N PRO A 213 13.40 -0.49 -17.11
CA PRO A 213 14.72 -1.10 -17.06
C PRO A 213 14.98 -1.77 -15.70
N SER A 214 15.89 -2.75 -15.65
CA SER A 214 16.24 -3.47 -14.42
C SER A 214 16.73 -2.56 -13.29
N ILE A 215 17.36 -1.43 -13.63
CA ILE A 215 17.79 -0.42 -12.67
C ILE A 215 16.64 0.46 -12.15
N GLY A 216 15.44 0.38 -12.74
CA GLY A 216 14.30 1.23 -12.44
C GLY A 216 14.34 2.61 -13.09
N LEU A 217 13.25 3.36 -12.91
CA LEU A 217 13.03 4.71 -13.43
C LEU A 217 12.91 5.71 -12.28
N ASP A 218 13.59 6.86 -12.36
CA ASP A 218 13.38 7.96 -11.40
C ASP A 218 12.16 8.78 -11.83
N LEU A 219 11.12 8.78 -11.00
CA LEU A 219 9.85 9.44 -11.30
C LEU A 219 9.94 10.97 -11.26
N ARG A 220 11.04 11.55 -10.76
CA ARG A 220 11.23 13.02 -10.71
C ARG A 220 11.83 13.58 -11.99
N LEU A 221 12.67 12.82 -12.68
CA LEU A 221 13.49 13.33 -13.80
C LEU A 221 12.65 13.77 -15.01
N GLN A 222 11.41 13.29 -15.15
CA GLN A 222 10.53 13.68 -16.26
C GLN A 222 9.44 14.70 -15.89
N GLN A 223 9.35 15.13 -14.62
CA GLN A 223 8.50 16.27 -14.25
C GLN A 223 9.01 17.60 -14.81
N VAL A 224 10.28 17.65 -15.27
CA VAL A 224 10.94 18.83 -15.82
C VAL A 224 10.71 19.01 -17.34
N ALA A 225 10.14 18.00 -18.02
CA ALA A 225 9.93 18.06 -19.47
C ALA A 225 8.63 18.78 -19.89
N VAL A 226 7.86 19.28 -18.93
CA VAL A 226 6.67 20.12 -19.16
C VAL A 226 6.89 21.48 -18.48
N THR A 227 7.83 22.25 -19.02
CA THR A 227 7.92 23.70 -18.79
C THR A 227 8.22 24.41 -20.09
#